data_AF-A0A7M1S6L6-F1
#
_entry.id   AF-A0A7M1S6L6-F1
#
_cell.length_a   1.000
_cell.length_b   1.000
_cell.length_c   1.000
_cell.angle_alpha   90.00
_cell.angle_beta   90.00
_cell.angle_gamma   90.00
#
_symmetry.space_group_name_H-M   'P 1'
#
loop_
_entity.id
_entity.type
_entity.pdbx_description
1 polymer ?
#
loop_
_entity_poly.entity_id
_entity_poly.type
_entity_poly.pdbx_seq_one_letter_code
_entity_poly.pdbx_strand_id
1 'polypeptide(L)'
;MTKMTKIAVAALLGMAVLSTTATADAAKGKKIYMKKLKAACGFSGAKFATKHTQDEWEKIKNAGKFQEEVAKICPGAKLKDKYVNDVYDFAYEYASDSGNVPSC
;
A
#
# COMPACT_ATOMS: atom_id res chain seq x y z
N MET A 1 -15.59 -41.45 21.38
CA MET A 1 -16.44 -40.26 21.65
C MET A 1 -15.65 -39.25 22.47
N THR A 2 -15.97 -37.96 22.33
CA THR A 2 -15.34 -36.73 22.89
C THR A 2 -14.16 -36.22 22.06
N LYS A 3 -14.35 -35.39 21.01
CA LYS A 3 -14.77 -33.98 20.98
C LYS A 3 -13.93 -33.03 21.86
N MET A 4 -12.62 -32.94 21.62
CA MET A 4 -11.84 -31.76 22.04
C MET A 4 -11.92 -30.69 20.96
N THR A 5 -13.03 -29.96 21.05
CA THR A 5 -13.29 -28.73 20.33
C THR A 5 -12.69 -27.60 21.16
N LYS A 6 -12.09 -26.59 20.50
CA LYS A 6 -11.76 -25.24 21.02
C LYS A 6 -10.43 -25.10 21.82
N ILE A 7 -9.36 -24.81 21.09
CA ILE A 7 -8.26 -23.93 21.56
C ILE A 7 -8.11 -22.90 20.43
N ALA A 8 -8.89 -21.82 20.51
CA ALA A 8 -8.44 -20.49 20.94
C ALA A 8 -7.58 -19.79 19.87
N VAL A 9 -8.28 -19.00 19.07
CA VAL A 9 -7.77 -17.85 18.31
C VAL A 9 -7.06 -16.91 19.30
N ALA A 10 -5.74 -16.78 19.22
CA ALA A 10 -4.96 -15.63 19.75
C ALA A 10 -3.47 -15.82 19.48
N ALA A 11 -3.04 -15.57 18.24
CA ALA A 11 -1.65 -15.22 17.93
C ALA A 11 -1.61 -14.35 16.65
N LEU A 12 -2.55 -13.40 16.57
CA LEU A 12 -2.38 -12.18 15.78
C LEU A 12 -2.13 -11.09 16.81
N LEU A 13 -1.30 -10.10 16.48
CA LEU A 13 -0.79 -9.01 17.34
C LEU A 13 0.61 -9.31 17.89
N GLY A 14 1.60 -9.04 17.05
CA GLY A 14 2.99 -9.13 17.46
C GLY A 14 4.01 -8.54 16.49
N MET A 15 3.63 -7.58 15.63
CA MET A 15 4.61 -6.77 14.92
C MET A 15 4.08 -5.34 14.79
N ALA A 16 4.05 -4.60 15.90
CA ALA A 16 4.03 -3.14 15.82
C ALA A 16 5.43 -2.69 15.41
N VAL A 17 5.76 -2.85 14.12
CA VAL A 17 6.96 -2.23 13.57
C VAL A 17 6.62 -0.75 13.47
N LEU A 18 7.09 0.03 14.45
CA LEU A 18 7.19 1.48 14.32
C LEU A 18 8.29 1.78 13.31
N SER A 19 8.07 1.42 12.04
CA SER A 19 8.88 1.86 10.93
C SER A 19 8.59 3.34 10.76
N THR A 20 9.47 4.19 11.29
CA THR A 20 9.51 5.60 10.93
C THR A 20 9.93 5.68 9.47
N THR A 21 8.98 5.50 8.55
CA THR A 21 9.19 5.85 7.14
C THR A 21 9.49 7.34 7.13
N ALA A 22 10.72 7.70 6.79
CA ALA A 22 11.09 9.08 6.59
C ALA A 22 10.11 9.66 5.55
N THR A 23 9.22 10.54 6.02
CA THR A 23 8.03 11.07 5.33
C THR A 23 8.35 11.98 4.14
N ALA A 24 9.57 11.92 3.62
CA ALA A 24 10.10 12.87 2.66
C ALA A 24 9.47 12.75 1.27
N ASP A 25 9.00 11.57 0.83
CA ASP A 25 8.47 11.43 -0.54
C ASP A 25 7.02 10.90 -0.70
N ALA A 26 6.30 10.60 0.39
CA ALA A 26 4.86 10.26 0.29
C ALA A 26 4.01 11.40 -0.31
N ALA A 27 4.34 12.67 0.00
CA ALA A 27 3.67 13.84 -0.57
C ALA A 27 3.93 13.99 -2.09
N LYS A 28 5.15 13.70 -2.55
CA LYS A 28 5.48 13.69 -3.98
C LYS A 28 4.85 12.50 -4.67
N GLY A 29 4.84 11.32 -4.03
CA GLY A 29 4.11 10.14 -4.47
C GLY A 29 2.64 10.41 -4.72
N LYS A 30 1.97 11.05 -3.75
CA LYS A 30 0.60 11.53 -3.90
C LYS A 30 0.46 12.45 -5.12
N LYS A 31 1.34 13.44 -5.27
CA LYS A 31 1.33 14.37 -6.42
C LYS A 31 1.53 13.65 -7.75
N ILE A 32 2.38 12.62 -7.79
CA ILE A 32 2.61 11.79 -8.97
C ILE A 32 1.37 10.96 -9.28
N TYR A 33 0.78 10.29 -8.27
CA TYR A 33 -0.47 9.56 -8.45
C TYR A 33 -1.54 10.46 -9.06
N MET A 34 -1.78 11.64 -8.46
CA MET A 34 -2.79 12.59 -8.94
C MET A 34 -2.56 13.02 -10.39
N LYS A 35 -1.30 13.26 -10.79
CA LYS A 35 -0.96 13.77 -12.12
C LYS A 35 -0.80 12.70 -13.20
N LYS A 36 -0.47 11.46 -12.83
CA LYS A 36 -0.02 10.42 -13.76
C LYS A 36 -0.85 9.14 -13.73
N LEU A 37 -1.45 8.80 -12.59
CA LEU A 37 -2.16 7.54 -12.40
C LEU A 37 -3.67 7.74 -12.25
N LYS A 38 -4.14 8.79 -11.56
CA LYS A 38 -5.56 9.01 -11.24
C LYS A 38 -6.49 8.89 -12.45
N ALA A 39 -6.11 9.46 -13.59
CA ALA A 39 -6.92 9.41 -14.81
C ALA A 39 -7.10 7.98 -15.35
N ALA A 40 -6.06 7.14 -15.26
CA ALA A 40 -6.12 5.74 -15.68
C ALA A 40 -6.75 4.83 -14.61
N CYS A 41 -6.48 5.10 -13.33
CA CYS A 41 -7.07 4.38 -12.21
C CYS A 41 -8.59 4.60 -12.10
N GLY A 42 -9.07 5.82 -12.34
CA GLY A 42 -10.49 6.18 -12.18
C GLY A 42 -10.93 6.40 -10.72
N PHE A 43 -10.01 6.39 -9.75
CA PHE A 43 -10.31 6.61 -8.33
C PHE A 43 -9.22 7.40 -7.59
N SER A 44 -9.53 7.82 -6.35
CA SER A 44 -8.64 8.63 -5.52
C SER A 44 -7.39 7.87 -5.06
N GLY A 45 -6.35 8.62 -4.71
CA GLY A 45 -5.10 8.05 -4.18
C GLY A 45 -5.33 7.34 -2.85
N ALA A 46 -6.28 7.80 -2.04
CA ALA A 46 -6.69 7.11 -0.83
C ALA A 46 -7.20 5.70 -1.13
N LYS A 47 -8.10 5.54 -2.12
CA LYS A 47 -8.59 4.21 -2.56
C LYS A 47 -7.51 3.33 -3.17
N PHE A 48 -6.44 3.92 -3.69
CA PHE A 48 -5.27 3.19 -4.19
C PHE A 48 -4.40 2.69 -3.04
N ALA A 49 -4.02 3.57 -2.11
CA ALA A 49 -3.13 3.23 -1.00
C ALA A 49 -3.73 2.14 -0.10
N THR A 50 -5.05 2.18 0.14
CA THR A 50 -5.75 1.18 0.96
C THR A 50 -6.02 -0.17 0.27
N LYS A 51 -5.47 -0.41 -0.93
CA LYS A 51 -5.59 -1.72 -1.61
C LYS A 51 -4.82 -2.85 -0.93
N HIS A 52 -3.78 -2.50 -0.21
CA HIS A 52 -2.91 -3.41 0.53
C HIS A 52 -2.59 -2.81 1.90
N THR A 53 -2.21 -3.68 2.84
CA THR A 53 -1.58 -3.32 4.11
C THR A 53 -0.12 -2.87 3.89
N GLN A 54 0.50 -2.28 4.92
CA GLN A 54 1.91 -1.91 4.89
C GLN A 54 2.80 -3.11 4.57
N ASP A 55 2.56 -4.24 5.26
CA ASP A 55 3.28 -5.50 5.05
C ASP A 55 3.12 -6.06 3.62
N GLU A 56 1.92 -5.98 3.05
CA GLU A 56 1.65 -6.44 1.69
C GLU A 56 2.34 -5.54 0.66
N TRP A 57 2.27 -4.21 0.84
CA TRP A 57 2.98 -3.26 0.00
C TRP A 57 4.48 -3.51 0.03
N GLU A 58 5.06 -3.71 1.21
CA GLU A 58 6.48 -4.00 1.38
C GLU A 58 6.86 -5.31 0.66
N LYS A 59 6.09 -6.38 0.84
CA LYS A 59 6.31 -7.67 0.12
C LYS A 59 6.27 -7.49 -1.39
N ILE A 60 5.31 -6.74 -1.91
CA ILE A 60 5.16 -6.45 -3.34
C ILE A 60 6.37 -5.66 -3.85
N LYS A 61 6.81 -4.65 -3.08
CA LYS A 61 7.96 -3.81 -3.41
C LYS A 61 9.26 -4.59 -3.40
N ASN A 62 9.50 -5.39 -2.37
CA ASN A 62 10.71 -6.21 -2.21
C ASN A 62 10.79 -7.33 -3.26
N ALA A 63 9.64 -7.81 -3.74
CA ALA A 63 9.57 -8.74 -4.88
C ALA A 63 9.82 -8.07 -6.24
N GLY A 64 10.00 -6.74 -6.31
CA GLY A 64 10.13 -5.99 -7.56
C GLY A 64 8.83 -5.86 -8.37
N LYS A 65 7.67 -6.18 -7.77
CA LYS A 65 6.37 -6.31 -8.45
C LYS A 65 5.46 -5.09 -8.32
N PHE A 66 5.94 -3.99 -7.74
CA PHE A 66 5.12 -2.81 -7.48
C PHE A 66 4.47 -2.23 -8.75
N GLN A 67 5.21 -2.11 -9.85
CA GLN A 67 4.66 -1.59 -11.12
C GLN A 67 3.62 -2.52 -11.73
N GLU A 68 3.82 -3.83 -11.64
CA GLU A 68 2.85 -4.83 -12.09
C GLU A 68 1.56 -4.71 -11.28
N GLU A 69 1.68 -4.58 -9.96
CA GLU A 69 0.54 -4.45 -9.07
C GLU A 69 -0.23 -3.15 -9.33
N VAL A 70 0.48 -2.03 -9.55
CA VAL A 70 -0.14 -0.77 -9.99
C VAL A 70 -0.91 -0.96 -11.29
N ALA A 71 -0.35 -1.70 -12.26
CA ALA A 71 -1.03 -1.97 -13.54
C ALA A 71 -2.26 -2.88 -13.38
N LYS A 72 -2.25 -3.83 -12.43
CA LYS A 72 -3.43 -4.63 -12.09
C LYS A 72 -4.53 -3.80 -11.42
N ILE A 73 -4.16 -2.97 -10.46
CA ILE A 73 -5.08 -2.11 -9.70
C ILE A 73 -5.66 -1.00 -10.60
N CYS A 74 -4.83 -0.46 -11.49
CA CYS A 74 -5.18 0.61 -12.41
C CYS A 74 -4.89 0.17 -13.86
N PRO A 75 -5.79 -0.58 -14.50
CA PRO A 75 -5.63 -1.01 -15.88
C PRO A 75 -5.34 0.18 -16.81
N GLY A 76 -4.21 0.13 -17.53
CA GLY A 76 -3.78 1.20 -18.44
C GLY A 76 -2.90 2.29 -17.80
N ALA A 77 -2.70 2.27 -16.48
CA ALA A 77 -1.74 3.15 -15.83
C ALA A 77 -0.30 2.69 -16.12
N LYS A 78 0.57 3.62 -16.52
CA LYS A 78 2.00 3.36 -16.73
C LYS A 78 2.83 4.13 -15.71
N LEU A 79 3.30 3.42 -14.68
CA LEU A 79 4.23 3.97 -13.70
C LEU A 79 5.67 3.85 -14.23
N LYS A 80 6.40 4.96 -14.30
CA LYS A 80 7.81 4.98 -14.68
C LYS A 80 8.68 4.58 -13.49
N ASP A 81 9.79 3.88 -13.74
CA ASP A 81 10.71 3.36 -12.72
C ASP A 81 11.17 4.44 -11.72
N LYS A 82 11.48 5.64 -12.22
CA LYS A 82 11.89 6.78 -11.40
C LYS A 82 10.84 7.29 -10.40
N TYR A 83 9.59 6.88 -10.55
CA TYR A 83 8.47 7.26 -9.68
C TYR A 83 8.04 6.11 -8.76
N VAL A 84 8.64 4.92 -8.88
CA VAL A 84 8.22 3.74 -8.13
C VAL A 84 8.38 3.96 -6.64
N ASN A 85 9.53 4.49 -6.19
CA ASN A 85 9.77 4.74 -4.77
C ASN A 85 8.80 5.79 -4.23
N ASP A 86 8.66 6.94 -4.92
CA ASP A 86 7.74 8.00 -4.49
C ASP A 86 6.30 7.46 -4.33
N VAL A 87 5.79 6.73 -5.33
CA VAL A 87 4.40 6.22 -5.31
C VAL A 87 4.24 5.08 -4.32
N TYR A 88 5.28 4.28 -4.10
CA TYR A 88 5.31 3.26 -3.05
C TYR A 88 5.25 3.90 -1.66
N ASP A 89 6.06 4.92 -1.39
CA ASP A 89 6.06 5.62 -0.11
C ASP A 89 4.67 6.20 0.20
N PHE A 90 3.99 6.73 -0.83
CA PHE A 90 2.59 7.14 -0.72
C PHE A 90 1.64 5.97 -0.40
N ALA A 91 1.79 4.84 -1.09
CA ALA A 91 0.94 3.67 -0.89
C ALA A 91 1.11 3.08 0.52
N TYR A 92 2.36 2.99 0.99
CA TYR A 92 2.74 2.48 2.30
C TYR A 92 2.30 3.41 3.44
N GLU A 93 2.52 4.72 3.31
CA GLU A 93 2.16 5.71 4.33
C GLU A 93 0.65 5.71 4.63
N TYR A 94 -0.17 5.47 3.59
CA TYR A 94 -1.63 5.52 3.64
C TYR A 94 -2.28 4.16 3.36
N ALA A 95 -1.56 3.08 3.68
CA ALA A 95 -2.05 1.71 3.57
C ALA A 95 -3.31 1.49 4.43
N SER A 96 -4.02 0.38 4.20
CA SER A 96 -5.29 0.11 4.87
C SER A 96 -5.19 0.03 6.40
N ASP A 97 -4.01 -0.31 6.92
CA ASP A 97 -3.68 -0.52 8.33
C ASP A 97 -2.80 0.58 8.94
N SER A 98 -2.41 1.61 8.16
CA SER A 98 -1.47 2.63 8.65
C SER A 98 -2.08 3.62 9.64
N GLY A 99 -3.41 3.69 9.73
CA GLY A 99 -4.12 4.68 10.54
C GLY A 99 -4.07 6.11 9.97
N ASN A 100 -3.35 6.33 8.85
CA ASN A 100 -3.22 7.62 8.21
C ASN A 100 -4.24 7.78 7.07
N VAL A 101 -4.88 8.95 6.97
CA VAL A 101 -5.80 9.28 5.88
C VAL A 101 -5.25 10.45 5.07
N PRO A 102 -4.98 10.28 3.77
CA PRO A 102 -4.42 11.35 2.96
C PRO A 102 -5.54 12.29 2.47
N SER A 103 -5.33 13.61 2.53
CA SER A 103 -6.25 14.60 1.94
C SER A 103 -6.19 14.57 0.39
N CYS A 104 -6.80 13.59 -0.26
CA CYS A 104 -6.66 13.27 -1.70
C CYS A 104 -7.83 13.69 -2.59
#